data_AF-A0A1S1Z5N8-F1
#
_entry.id   AF-A0A1S1Z5N8-F1
#
_cell.length_a   1.000
_cell.length_b   1.000
_cell.length_c   1.000
_cell.angle_alpha   90.00
_cell.angle_beta   90.00
_cell.angle_gamma   90.00
#
_symmetry.space_group_name_H-M   'P 1'
#
loop_
_entity.id
_entity.type
_entity.pdbx_description
1 polymer ?
#
loop_
_entity_poly.entity_id
_entity_poly.type
_entity_poly.pdbx_seq_one_letter_code
_entity_poly.pdbx_strand_id
1 'polypeptide(L)'
;MYNKADLNAPEAVSRYNTAFQKAINLGIYGTDLGFANIYGKNQDAISFLNSVRDLADGLGIGAFFDYETIKELAESSNRLDELIQQTTLNFEKINNNLRERKRENVSVLILTGGWIEAVYLTTIINLREPNDLLKDKIGDQKVVLDQLLLVLDIYKSTPGFEDLINDLTALQEIYDQIEVEVIVGEPTMEEIDGVLVVTDGTRSVVHVTDTDIQKITSLLKSIRNKVIR
;
A
#
# COMPACT_ATOMS: atom_id res chain seq x y z
N MET A 1 -12.14 -13.16 9.21
CA MET A 1 -11.17 -12.09 8.91
C MET A 1 -10.93 -11.98 7.40
N TYR A 2 -10.31 -12.98 6.75
CA TYR A 2 -10.17 -13.02 5.28
C TYR A 2 -11.51 -13.15 4.54
N ASN A 3 -11.71 -12.34 3.50
CA ASN A 3 -12.81 -12.50 2.55
C ASN A 3 -12.33 -12.07 1.15
N LYS A 4 -12.33 -13.02 0.21
CA LYS A 4 -11.89 -12.82 -1.17
C LYS A 4 -12.67 -11.73 -1.89
N ALA A 5 -13.93 -11.49 -1.52
CA ALA A 5 -14.76 -10.45 -2.13
C ALA A 5 -14.30 -9.02 -1.80
N ASP A 6 -13.42 -8.84 -0.81
CA ASP A 6 -12.81 -7.54 -0.55
C ASP A 6 -11.63 -7.27 -1.49
N LEU A 7 -11.01 -8.30 -2.06
CA LEU A 7 -9.81 -8.22 -2.89
C LEU A 7 -10.17 -7.95 -4.36
N ASN A 8 -9.18 -7.58 -5.17
CA ASN A 8 -9.40 -7.34 -6.59
C ASN A 8 -9.59 -8.68 -7.31
N ALA A 9 -10.50 -8.77 -8.27
CA ALA A 9 -10.71 -10.03 -9.00
C ALA A 9 -9.51 -10.28 -9.92
N PRO A 10 -8.82 -11.44 -9.88
CA PRO A 10 -7.69 -11.72 -10.76
C PRO A 10 -8.03 -11.56 -12.25
N GLU A 11 -9.26 -11.88 -12.64
CA GLU A 11 -9.72 -11.82 -14.03
C GLU A 11 -9.87 -10.36 -14.54
N ALA A 12 -9.91 -9.38 -13.63
CA ALA A 12 -9.98 -7.96 -13.99
C ALA A 12 -8.69 -7.44 -14.65
N VAL A 13 -7.57 -8.18 -14.55
CA VAL A 13 -6.27 -7.81 -15.15
C VAL A 13 -6.39 -7.43 -16.63
N SER A 14 -7.26 -8.12 -17.36
CA SER A 14 -7.52 -7.92 -18.80
C SER A 14 -8.16 -6.57 -19.15
N ARG A 15 -8.72 -5.85 -18.16
CA ARG A 15 -9.42 -4.57 -18.34
C ARG A 15 -8.48 -3.37 -18.24
N TYR A 16 -7.29 -3.57 -17.66
CA TYR A 16 -6.32 -2.51 -17.46
C TYR A 16 -5.49 -2.27 -18.72
N ASN A 17 -5.89 -1.27 -19.50
CA ASN A 17 -5.34 -1.06 -20.84
C ASN A 17 -4.24 0.02 -20.87
N THR A 18 -4.34 1.02 -20.00
CA THR A 18 -3.37 2.12 -19.95
C THR A 18 -2.20 1.83 -19.01
N ALA A 19 -1.06 2.52 -19.19
CA ALA A 19 0.05 2.44 -18.25
C ALA A 19 -0.36 2.88 -16.83
N PHE A 20 -1.25 3.86 -16.73
CA PHE A 20 -1.80 4.32 -15.46
C PHE A 20 -2.55 3.19 -14.74
N GLN A 21 -3.55 2.59 -15.41
CA GLN A 21 -4.35 1.49 -14.86
C GLN A 21 -3.50 0.29 -14.48
N LYS A 22 -2.54 -0.08 -15.33
CA LYS A 22 -1.65 -1.21 -15.04
C LYS A 22 -0.77 -0.94 -13.82
N ALA A 23 -0.19 0.25 -13.71
CA ALA A 23 0.72 0.60 -12.63
C ALA A 23 0.01 0.62 -11.26
N ILE A 24 -1.13 1.30 -11.17
CA ILE A 24 -1.88 1.37 -9.91
C ILE A 24 -2.41 -0.02 -9.50
N ASN A 25 -2.91 -0.82 -10.44
CA ASN A 25 -3.42 -2.16 -10.14
C ASN A 25 -2.30 -3.18 -9.86
N LEU A 26 -1.08 -2.96 -10.35
CA LEU A 26 0.07 -3.79 -9.96
C LEU A 26 0.33 -3.65 -8.46
N GLY A 27 0.27 -2.41 -7.93
CA GLY A 27 0.35 -2.16 -6.49
C GLY A 27 -0.77 -2.86 -5.72
N ILE A 28 -2.02 -2.75 -6.20
CA ILE A 28 -3.19 -3.39 -5.59
C ILE A 28 -3.02 -4.91 -5.51
N TYR A 29 -2.70 -5.58 -6.63
CA TYR A 29 -2.51 -7.04 -6.61
C TYR A 29 -1.28 -7.47 -5.80
N GLY A 30 -0.24 -6.63 -5.71
CA GLY A 30 0.90 -6.88 -4.82
C GLY A 30 0.47 -6.93 -3.36
N THR A 31 -0.40 -6.01 -2.94
CA THR A 31 -1.00 -6.03 -1.61
C THR A 31 -1.95 -7.21 -1.42
N ASP A 32 -2.80 -7.53 -2.41
CA ASP A 32 -3.71 -8.69 -2.34
C ASP A 32 -2.94 -10.02 -2.22
N LEU A 33 -1.81 -10.14 -2.92
CA LEU A 33 -0.87 -11.26 -2.78
C LEU A 33 -0.37 -11.39 -1.33
N GLY A 34 0.16 -10.30 -0.76
CA GLY A 34 0.65 -10.29 0.61
C GLY A 34 -0.45 -10.63 1.62
N PHE A 35 -1.64 -10.05 1.44
CA PHE A 35 -2.80 -10.32 2.29
C PHE A 35 -3.24 -11.78 2.21
N ALA A 36 -3.36 -12.36 1.01
CA ALA A 36 -3.67 -13.77 0.84
C ALA A 36 -2.62 -14.68 1.50
N ASN A 37 -1.33 -14.34 1.40
CA ASN A 37 -0.25 -15.11 2.01
C ASN A 37 -0.30 -15.06 3.55
N ILE A 38 -0.56 -13.89 4.16
CA ILE A 38 -0.76 -13.73 5.61
C ILE A 38 -1.84 -14.68 6.15
N TYR A 39 -2.93 -14.89 5.39
CA TYR A 39 -4.03 -15.79 5.77
C TYR A 39 -3.89 -17.24 5.25
N GLY A 40 -2.72 -17.61 4.72
CA GLY A 40 -2.45 -18.96 4.21
C GLY A 40 -3.32 -19.36 3.01
N LYS A 41 -3.76 -18.39 2.21
CA LYS A 41 -4.58 -18.60 1.00
C LYS A 41 -3.70 -18.75 -0.24
N ASN A 42 -2.88 -19.79 -0.27
CA ASN A 42 -1.82 -19.96 -1.27
C ASN A 42 -2.35 -19.97 -2.73
N GLN A 43 -3.53 -20.53 -2.98
CA GLN A 43 -4.14 -20.50 -4.33
C GLN A 43 -4.55 -19.08 -4.76
N ASP A 44 -5.09 -18.29 -3.83
CA ASP A 44 -5.43 -16.89 -4.09
C ASP A 44 -4.16 -16.06 -4.27
N ALA A 45 -3.15 -16.27 -3.42
CA ALA A 45 -1.83 -15.66 -3.54
C ALA A 45 -1.21 -15.91 -4.93
N ILE A 46 -1.19 -17.16 -5.40
CA ILE A 46 -0.70 -17.49 -6.76
C ILE A 46 -1.53 -16.80 -7.85
N SER A 47 -2.85 -16.66 -7.66
CA SER A 47 -3.71 -15.97 -8.63
C SER A 47 -3.38 -14.47 -8.72
N PHE A 48 -3.13 -13.82 -7.58
CA PHE A 48 -2.69 -12.42 -7.53
C PHE A 48 -1.28 -12.25 -8.09
N LEU A 49 -0.37 -13.18 -7.80
CA LEU A 49 0.97 -13.19 -8.36
C LEU A 49 0.98 -13.26 -9.90
N ASN A 50 0.12 -14.09 -10.49
CA ASN A 50 -0.06 -14.12 -11.95
C ASN A 50 -0.55 -12.77 -12.48
N SER A 51 -1.49 -12.13 -11.78
CA SER A 51 -1.99 -10.80 -12.15
C SER A 51 -0.88 -9.75 -12.08
N VAL A 52 -0.03 -9.78 -11.04
CA VAL A 52 1.16 -8.91 -10.92
C VAL A 52 2.12 -9.11 -12.08
N ARG A 53 2.42 -10.37 -12.45
CA ARG A 53 3.31 -10.68 -13.58
C ARG A 53 2.77 -10.10 -14.88
N ASP A 54 1.50 -10.35 -15.19
CA ASP A 54 0.88 -9.91 -16.44
C ASP A 54 0.87 -8.36 -16.56
N LEU A 55 0.69 -7.65 -15.45
CA LEU A 55 0.80 -6.20 -15.40
C LEU A 55 2.24 -5.71 -15.53
N ALA A 56 3.19 -6.37 -14.88
CA ALA A 56 4.61 -6.06 -14.97
C ALA A 56 5.12 -6.20 -16.41
N ASP A 57 4.71 -7.27 -17.11
CA ASP A 57 5.00 -7.47 -18.53
C ASP A 57 4.35 -6.38 -19.38
N GLY A 58 3.08 -6.06 -19.14
CA GLY A 58 2.36 -4.97 -19.82
C GLY A 58 2.94 -3.57 -19.61
N LEU A 59 3.74 -3.37 -18.57
CA LEU A 59 4.47 -2.14 -18.25
C LEU A 59 5.92 -2.14 -18.78
N GLY A 60 6.39 -3.28 -19.29
CA GLY A 60 7.77 -3.48 -19.77
C GLY A 60 8.80 -3.59 -18.65
N ILE A 61 8.38 -4.06 -17.47
CA ILE A 61 9.21 -4.22 -16.27
C ILE A 61 9.28 -5.67 -15.77
N GLY A 62 8.67 -6.63 -16.47
CA GLY A 62 8.64 -8.04 -16.09
C GLY A 62 10.02 -8.69 -15.89
N ALA A 63 11.04 -8.24 -16.62
CA ALA A 63 12.41 -8.74 -16.46
C ALA A 63 13.04 -8.45 -15.07
N PHE A 64 12.49 -7.50 -14.31
CA PHE A 64 12.93 -7.19 -12.95
C PHE A 64 12.10 -7.92 -11.88
N PHE A 65 11.10 -8.69 -12.31
CA PHE A 65 10.19 -9.42 -11.44
C PHE A 65 10.58 -10.90 -11.39
N ASP A 66 11.11 -11.32 -10.25
CA ASP A 66 11.50 -12.71 -10.00
C ASP A 66 10.29 -13.58 -9.65
N TYR A 67 9.54 -13.96 -10.68
CA TYR A 67 8.27 -14.69 -10.52
C TYR A 67 8.45 -16.04 -9.82
N GLU A 68 9.45 -16.83 -10.19
CA GLU A 68 9.62 -18.19 -9.66
C GLU A 68 9.96 -18.16 -8.17
N THR A 69 10.87 -17.28 -7.75
CA THR A 69 11.18 -17.13 -6.32
C THR A 69 9.98 -16.61 -5.54
N ILE A 70 9.24 -15.62 -6.05
CA ILE A 70 8.04 -15.12 -5.36
C ILE A 70 6.97 -16.20 -5.26
N LYS A 71 6.80 -17.02 -6.30
CA LYS A 71 5.83 -18.13 -6.28
C LYS A 71 6.18 -19.16 -5.22
N GLU A 72 7.45 -19.59 -5.16
CA GLU A 72 7.94 -20.54 -4.15
C GLU A 72 7.72 -20.00 -2.72
N LEU A 73 7.98 -18.70 -2.52
CA LEU A 73 7.75 -18.03 -1.25
C LEU A 73 6.25 -17.93 -0.91
N ALA A 74 5.41 -17.61 -1.89
CA ALA A 74 3.97 -17.45 -1.71
C ALA A 74 3.24 -18.78 -1.43
N GLU A 75 3.84 -19.91 -1.77
CA GLU A 75 3.33 -21.26 -1.49
C GLU A 75 3.45 -21.66 -0.01
N SER A 76 4.15 -20.88 0.82
CA SER A 76 4.33 -21.17 2.25
C SER A 76 4.13 -19.94 3.13
N SER A 77 3.17 -20.00 4.05
CA SER A 77 2.85 -18.86 4.94
C SER A 77 3.89 -18.58 6.03
N ASN A 78 4.84 -19.50 6.26
CA ASN A 78 5.95 -19.29 7.20
C ASN A 78 7.14 -18.53 6.59
N ARG A 79 7.07 -18.15 5.32
CA ARG A 79 8.13 -17.42 4.59
C ARG A 79 7.73 -15.98 4.28
N LEU A 80 6.84 -15.40 5.08
CA LEU A 80 6.33 -14.05 4.87
C LEU A 80 7.45 -13.00 4.86
N ASP A 81 8.41 -13.09 5.78
CA ASP A 81 9.53 -12.15 5.85
C ASP A 81 10.42 -12.23 4.59
N GLU A 82 10.70 -13.43 4.11
CA GLU A 82 11.43 -13.66 2.86
C GLU A 82 10.64 -13.14 1.65
N LEU A 83 9.32 -13.33 1.63
CA LEU A 83 8.42 -12.79 0.60
C LEU A 83 8.44 -11.25 0.58
N ILE A 84 8.34 -10.61 1.74
CA ILE A 84 8.42 -9.14 1.88
C ILE A 84 9.79 -8.64 1.41
N GLN A 85 10.88 -9.30 1.82
CA GLN A 85 12.22 -8.94 1.39
C GLN A 85 12.37 -9.05 -0.13
N GLN A 86 11.95 -10.17 -0.74
CA GLN A 86 12.11 -10.38 -2.17
C GLN A 86 11.25 -9.42 -3.00
N THR A 87 10.02 -9.16 -2.58
CA THR A 87 9.14 -8.19 -3.27
C THR A 87 9.65 -6.76 -3.15
N THR A 88 10.25 -6.39 -2.01
CA THR A 88 10.94 -5.10 -1.83
C THR A 88 12.13 -4.95 -2.77
N LEU A 89 13.01 -5.95 -2.84
CA LEU A 89 14.16 -5.95 -3.75
C LEU A 89 13.73 -5.83 -5.22
N ASN A 90 12.65 -6.49 -5.61
CA ASN A 90 12.12 -6.38 -6.96
C ASN A 90 11.56 -4.98 -7.24
N PHE A 91 10.84 -4.39 -6.27
CA PHE A 91 10.35 -3.02 -6.39
C PHE A 91 11.50 -2.01 -6.54
N GLU A 92 12.60 -2.15 -5.78
CA GLU A 92 13.79 -1.29 -5.92
C GLU A 92 14.40 -1.37 -7.32
N LYS A 93 14.56 -2.59 -7.88
CA LYS A 93 15.05 -2.79 -9.26
C LYS A 93 14.12 -2.11 -10.28
N ILE A 94 12.81 -2.30 -10.14
CA ILE A 94 11.78 -1.68 -10.97
C ILE A 94 11.89 -0.15 -10.89
N ASN A 95 11.98 0.40 -9.68
CA ASN A 95 12.04 1.83 -9.43
C ASN A 95 13.29 2.47 -10.05
N ASN A 96 14.45 1.83 -9.89
CA ASN A 96 15.70 2.28 -10.50
C ASN A 96 15.60 2.28 -12.03
N ASN A 97 15.07 1.21 -12.63
CA ASN A 97 14.91 1.15 -14.08
C ASN A 97 13.93 2.20 -14.63
N LEU A 98 12.81 2.40 -13.94
CA LEU A 98 11.82 3.41 -14.33
C LEU A 98 12.41 4.82 -14.24
N ARG A 99 13.22 5.10 -13.20
CA ARG A 99 13.94 6.37 -13.06
C ARG A 99 14.94 6.61 -14.19
N GLU A 100 15.78 5.63 -14.51
CA GLU A 100 16.73 5.73 -15.64
C GLU A 100 16.03 6.04 -16.97
N ARG A 101 14.78 5.58 -17.13
CA ARG A 101 13.94 5.77 -18.31
C ARG A 101 12.99 6.97 -18.22
N LYS A 102 13.08 7.79 -17.16
CA LYS A 102 12.19 8.94 -16.91
C LYS A 102 10.70 8.58 -16.86
N ARG A 103 10.39 7.43 -16.24
CA ARG A 103 9.06 6.85 -16.03
C ARG A 103 8.74 6.70 -14.53
N GLU A 104 9.28 7.58 -13.69
CA GLU A 104 9.10 7.57 -12.23
C GLU A 104 7.63 7.64 -11.82
N ASN A 105 6.79 8.28 -12.64
CA ASN A 105 5.34 8.32 -12.46
C ASN A 105 4.71 6.91 -12.34
N VAL A 106 5.28 5.90 -13.02
CA VAL A 106 4.83 4.50 -12.91
C VAL A 106 5.13 3.95 -11.51
N SER A 107 6.32 4.21 -10.95
CA SER A 107 6.68 3.79 -9.59
C SER A 107 5.75 4.42 -8.55
N VAL A 108 5.44 5.71 -8.72
CA VAL A 108 4.53 6.43 -7.81
C VAL A 108 3.13 5.83 -7.83
N LEU A 109 2.62 5.43 -9.01
CA LEU A 109 1.33 4.76 -9.11
C LEU A 109 1.32 3.37 -8.47
N ILE A 110 2.39 2.59 -8.64
CA ILE A 110 2.53 1.28 -7.98
C ILE A 110 2.46 1.44 -6.46
N LEU A 111 3.22 2.39 -5.90
CA LEU A 111 3.17 2.70 -4.47
C LEU A 111 1.79 3.16 -4.02
N THR A 112 1.17 4.07 -4.78
CA THR A 112 -0.16 4.61 -4.48
C THR A 112 -1.23 3.52 -4.46
N GLY A 113 -1.22 2.62 -5.45
CA GLY A 113 -2.15 1.50 -5.51
C GLY A 113 -1.98 0.52 -4.36
N GLY A 114 -0.73 0.19 -4.03
CA GLY A 114 -0.43 -0.66 -2.88
C GLY A 114 -0.89 -0.05 -1.56
N TRP A 115 -0.69 1.26 -1.39
CA TRP A 115 -1.17 2.01 -0.22
C TRP A 115 -2.71 2.03 -0.14
N ILE A 116 -3.41 2.36 -1.23
CA ILE A 116 -4.89 2.36 -1.27
C ILE A 116 -5.43 1.00 -0.80
N GLU A 117 -4.89 -0.09 -1.34
CA GLU A 117 -5.36 -1.44 -1.00
C GLU A 117 -5.03 -1.79 0.44
N ALA A 118 -3.81 -1.49 0.91
CA ALA A 118 -3.37 -1.84 2.25
C ALA A 118 -4.19 -1.12 3.33
N VAL A 119 -4.47 0.18 3.14
CA VAL A 119 -5.29 0.95 4.08
C VAL A 119 -6.74 0.49 4.02
N TYR A 120 -7.29 0.27 2.82
CA TYR A 120 -8.65 -0.27 2.67
C TYR A 120 -8.83 -1.60 3.42
N LEU A 121 -7.94 -2.57 3.21
CA LEU A 121 -7.99 -3.87 3.87
C LEU A 121 -7.84 -3.73 5.38
N THR A 122 -6.87 -2.95 5.85
CA THR A 122 -6.68 -2.67 7.28
C THR A 122 -7.96 -2.12 7.92
N THR A 123 -8.62 -1.16 7.28
CA THR A 123 -9.86 -0.56 7.81
C THR A 123 -11.03 -1.55 7.83
N ILE A 124 -11.19 -2.37 6.79
CA ILE A 124 -12.24 -3.42 6.76
C ILE A 124 -12.02 -4.45 7.87
N ILE A 125 -10.78 -4.85 8.10
CA ILE A 125 -10.44 -5.81 9.13
C ILE A 125 -10.76 -5.23 10.50
N ASN A 126 -10.35 -3.99 10.77
CA ASN A 126 -10.69 -3.32 12.02
C ASN A 126 -12.21 -3.13 12.21
N LEU A 127 -12.98 -2.86 11.16
CA LEU A 127 -14.45 -2.77 11.28
C LEU A 127 -15.11 -4.11 11.62
N ARG A 128 -14.51 -5.24 11.22
CA ARG A 128 -15.02 -6.59 11.54
C ARG A 128 -14.57 -7.06 12.91
N GLU A 129 -13.34 -6.73 13.27
CA GLU A 129 -12.68 -7.14 14.49
C GLU A 129 -11.88 -5.94 15.02
N PRO A 130 -12.52 -5.04 15.79
CA PRO A 130 -11.89 -3.84 16.30
C PRO A 130 -10.63 -4.16 17.10
N ASN A 131 -9.55 -3.47 16.77
CA ASN A 131 -8.23 -3.70 17.35
C ASN A 131 -7.48 -2.37 17.43
N ASP A 132 -7.10 -1.95 18.65
CA ASP A 132 -6.49 -0.64 18.86
C ASP A 132 -5.15 -0.47 18.10
N LEU A 133 -4.37 -1.54 17.93
CA LEU A 133 -3.17 -1.50 17.09
C LEU A 133 -3.51 -1.20 15.62
N LEU A 134 -4.59 -1.77 15.09
CA LEU A 134 -5.04 -1.46 13.74
C LEU A 134 -5.59 -0.03 13.65
N LYS A 135 -6.28 0.46 14.68
CA LYS A 135 -6.75 1.86 14.74
C LYS A 135 -5.58 2.84 14.70
N ASP A 136 -4.55 2.60 15.51
CA ASP A 136 -3.33 3.41 15.50
C ASP A 136 -2.67 3.39 14.12
N LYS A 137 -2.55 2.21 13.50
CA LYS A 137 -1.99 2.05 12.15
C LYS A 137 -2.79 2.77 11.08
N ILE A 138 -4.12 2.84 11.20
CA ILE A 138 -5.00 3.61 10.30
C ILE A 138 -4.77 5.10 10.49
N GLY A 139 -4.60 5.56 11.73
CA GLY A 139 -4.28 6.95 12.08
C GLY A 139 -2.94 7.40 11.53
N ASP A 140 -1.91 6.56 11.66
CA ASP A 140 -0.56 6.79 11.11
C ASP A 140 -0.58 7.13 9.60
N GLN A 141 -1.59 6.65 8.86
CA GLN A 141 -1.71 6.88 7.42
C GLN A 141 -2.01 8.32 7.05
N LYS A 142 -2.42 9.17 8.02
CA LYS A 142 -2.54 10.62 7.81
C LYS A 142 -1.24 11.21 7.25
N VAL A 143 -0.11 10.93 7.91
CA VAL A 143 1.21 11.45 7.54
C VAL A 143 1.66 10.86 6.20
N VAL A 144 1.37 9.58 5.96
CA VAL A 144 1.72 8.91 4.71
C VAL A 144 0.96 9.51 3.53
N LEU A 145 -0.34 9.80 3.71
CA LEU A 145 -1.17 10.42 2.68
C LEU A 145 -0.67 11.83 2.30
N ASP A 146 -0.27 12.64 3.29
CA ASP A 146 0.29 13.97 3.04
C ASP A 146 1.55 13.91 2.16
N GLN A 147 2.45 12.96 2.48
CA GLN A 147 3.66 12.72 1.70
C GLN A 147 3.35 12.19 0.29
N LEU A 148 2.36 11.30 0.18
CA LEU A 148 1.96 10.72 -1.09
C LEU A 148 1.37 11.79 -2.02
N LEU A 149 0.52 12.68 -1.51
CA LEU A 149 -0.05 13.80 -2.26
C LEU A 149 1.04 14.75 -2.77
N LEU A 150 2.07 15.03 -1.97
CA LEU A 150 3.20 15.86 -2.39
C LEU A 150 3.93 15.26 -3.61
N VAL A 151 4.16 13.94 -3.60
CA VAL A 151 4.83 13.25 -4.71
C VAL A 151 3.92 13.16 -5.94
N LEU A 152 2.62 12.95 -5.76
CA LEU A 152 1.65 12.89 -6.85
C LEU A 152 1.49 14.24 -7.56
N ASP A 153 1.53 15.38 -6.84
CA ASP A 153 1.36 16.72 -7.44
C ASP A 153 2.39 17.02 -8.53
N ILE A 154 3.60 16.45 -8.41
CA ILE A 154 4.67 16.55 -9.44
C ILE A 154 4.15 16.10 -10.82
N TYR A 155 3.21 15.15 -10.84
CA TYR A 155 2.67 14.54 -12.05
C TYR A 155 1.24 14.96 -12.37
N LYS A 156 0.66 15.98 -11.70
CA LYS A 156 -0.76 16.35 -11.86
C LYS A 156 -1.22 16.56 -13.30
N SER A 157 -0.35 17.12 -14.15
CA SER A 157 -0.65 17.36 -15.57
C SER A 157 -0.57 16.08 -16.44
N THR A 158 -0.17 14.95 -15.85
CA THR A 158 -0.14 13.64 -16.52
C THR A 158 -1.54 13.04 -16.52
N PRO A 159 -2.02 12.47 -17.64
CA PRO A 159 -3.35 11.89 -17.70
C PRO A 159 -3.65 10.90 -16.57
N GLY A 160 -4.80 11.10 -15.91
CA GLY A 160 -5.28 10.28 -14.80
C GLY A 160 -4.82 10.72 -13.40
N PHE A 161 -3.74 11.50 -13.29
CA PHE A 161 -3.22 11.91 -11.96
C PHE A 161 -4.10 12.95 -11.28
N GLU A 162 -4.63 13.94 -12.00
CA GLU A 162 -5.50 14.97 -11.43
C GLU A 162 -6.71 14.37 -10.71
N ASP A 163 -7.41 13.42 -11.35
CA ASP A 163 -8.57 12.74 -10.75
C ASP A 163 -8.18 11.95 -9.49
N LEU A 164 -7.05 11.25 -9.53
CA LEU A 164 -6.55 10.49 -8.37
C LEU A 164 -6.13 11.41 -7.22
N ILE A 165 -5.48 12.53 -7.52
CA ILE A 165 -5.09 13.54 -6.53
C ILE A 165 -6.34 14.11 -5.87
N ASN A 166 -7.34 14.52 -6.65
CA ASN A 166 -8.60 15.06 -6.11
C ASN A 166 -9.30 14.06 -5.19
N ASP A 167 -9.34 12.78 -5.58
CA ASP A 167 -9.90 11.71 -4.77
C ASP A 167 -9.13 11.51 -3.44
N LEU A 168 -7.80 11.54 -3.48
CA LEU A 168 -6.95 11.40 -2.29
C LEU A 168 -6.95 12.67 -1.40
N THR A 169 -7.13 13.86 -1.97
CA THR A 169 -7.32 15.10 -1.22
C THR A 169 -8.65 15.07 -0.45
N ALA A 170 -9.72 14.55 -1.05
CA ALA A 170 -10.98 14.35 -0.31
C ALA A 170 -10.81 13.38 0.89
N LEU A 171 -9.90 12.41 0.77
CA LEU A 171 -9.54 11.53 1.90
C LEU A 171 -8.70 12.25 2.95
N GLN A 172 -7.78 13.11 2.52
CA GLN A 172 -6.97 13.95 3.40
C GLN A 172 -7.85 14.86 4.25
N GLU A 173 -8.90 15.46 3.66
CA GLU A 173 -9.86 16.29 4.40
C GLU A 173 -10.55 15.54 5.55
N ILE A 174 -10.79 14.22 5.42
CA ILE A 174 -11.30 13.39 6.52
C ILE A 174 -10.24 13.24 7.61
N TYR A 175 -9.00 12.92 7.22
CA TYR A 175 -7.89 12.79 8.16
C TYR A 175 -7.55 14.10 8.86
N ASP A 176 -7.79 15.26 8.27
CA ASP A 176 -7.58 16.59 8.87
C ASP A 176 -8.53 16.90 10.02
N GLN A 177 -9.66 16.20 10.11
CA GLN A 177 -10.58 16.33 11.25
C GLN A 177 -10.18 15.47 12.44
N ILE A 178 -9.18 14.59 12.30
CA ILE A 178 -8.77 13.65 13.35
C ILE A 178 -7.73 14.31 14.26
N GLU A 179 -7.98 14.26 15.56
CA GLU A 179 -7.11 14.85 16.56
C GLU A 179 -5.78 14.09 16.68
N VAL A 180 -4.68 14.85 16.72
CA VAL A 180 -3.32 14.32 16.95
C VAL A 180 -2.84 14.85 18.29
N GLU A 181 -2.69 13.97 19.26
CA GLU A 181 -2.09 14.29 20.55
C GLU A 181 -0.58 14.07 20.50
N VAL A 182 0.20 15.10 20.80
CA VAL A 182 1.65 14.97 20.99
C VAL A 182 1.93 14.72 22.46
N ILE A 183 2.37 13.50 22.77
CA ILE A 183 2.79 13.10 24.11
C ILE A 183 4.29 13.28 24.19
N VAL A 184 4.71 14.37 24.85
CA VAL A 184 6.12 14.65 25.12
C VAL A 184 6.64 13.62 26.11
N GLY A 185 7.64 12.84 25.71
CA GLY A 185 8.32 11.87 26.56
C GLY A 185 9.73 12.32 26.89
N GLU A 186 10.24 11.88 28.03
CA GLU A 186 11.64 12.13 28.39
C GLU A 186 12.58 11.33 27.46
N PRO A 187 13.67 11.93 26.98
CA PRO A 187 14.64 11.23 26.15
C PRO A 187 15.34 10.14 26.96
N THR A 188 15.48 8.95 26.38
CA THR A 188 16.27 7.87 26.97
C THR A 188 17.66 7.83 26.34
N MET A 189 18.66 7.45 27.13
CA MET A 189 20.04 7.27 26.68
C MET A 189 20.43 5.81 26.91
N GLU A 190 20.81 5.11 25.84
CA GLU A 190 21.30 3.73 25.89
C GLU A 190 22.61 3.60 25.12
N GLU A 191 23.55 2.83 25.64
CA GLU A 191 24.80 2.51 24.94
C GLU A 191 24.59 1.21 24.14
N ILE A 192 24.59 1.32 22.81
CA ILE A 192 24.44 0.18 21.88
C ILE A 192 25.73 0.10 21.05
N ASP A 193 26.44 -1.03 21.15
CA ASP A 193 27.72 -1.27 20.46
C ASP A 193 28.79 -0.18 20.70
N GLY A 194 28.84 0.39 21.91
CA GLY A 194 29.79 1.45 22.29
C GLY A 194 29.42 2.84 21.77
N VAL A 195 28.23 3.00 21.19
CA VAL A 195 27.66 4.28 20.74
C VAL A 195 26.53 4.66 21.68
N LEU A 196 26.60 5.88 22.21
CA LEU A 196 25.51 6.44 23.02
C LEU A 196 24.37 6.88 22.10
N VAL A 197 23.27 6.14 22.15
CA VAL A 197 22.05 6.39 21.40
C VAL A 197 21.08 7.17 22.28
N VAL A 198 20.66 8.34 21.82
CA VAL A 198 19.62 9.14 22.45
C VAL A 198 18.32 8.93 21.68
N THR A 199 17.30 8.41 22.35
CA THR A 199 15.96 8.25 21.77
C THR A 199 15.05 9.32 22.33
N ASP A 200 14.46 10.15 21.46
CA ASP A 200 13.40 11.08 21.86
C ASP A 200 12.17 10.27 22.30
N GLY A 201 11.67 10.52 23.52
CA GLY A 201 10.49 9.86 24.06
C GLY A 201 9.18 10.44 23.54
N THR A 202 9.25 11.54 22.77
CA THR A 202 8.07 12.19 22.21
C THR A 202 7.40 11.31 21.17
N ARG A 203 6.09 11.07 21.34
CA ARG A 203 5.27 10.31 20.38
C ARG A 203 4.02 11.09 20.02
N SER A 204 3.57 10.97 18.77
CA SER A 204 2.26 11.45 18.35
C SER A 204 1.27 10.29 18.38
N VAL A 205 0.08 10.51 18.95
CA VAL A 205 -1.03 9.56 18.97
C VAL A 205 -2.15 10.16 18.15
N VAL A 206 -2.58 9.44 17.12
CA VAL A 206 -3.73 9.85 16.30
C VAL A 206 -4.98 9.22 16.89
N HIS A 207 -5.89 10.04 17.42
CA HIS A 207 -7.11 9.57 18.08
C HIS A 207 -8.21 9.27 17.06
N VAL A 208 -8.14 8.09 16.44
CA VAL A 208 -9.11 7.66 15.42
C VAL A 208 -10.33 7.03 16.07
N THR A 209 -11.52 7.61 15.87
CA THR A 209 -12.78 7.01 16.33
C THR A 209 -13.31 5.97 15.35
N ASP A 210 -14.20 5.07 15.79
CA ASP A 210 -14.86 4.12 14.89
C ASP A 210 -15.66 4.81 13.77
N THR A 211 -16.19 6.01 14.05
CA THR A 211 -16.89 6.82 13.05
C THR A 211 -15.93 7.33 11.97
N ASP A 212 -14.72 7.70 12.35
CA ASP A 212 -13.69 8.15 11.39
C ASP A 212 -13.25 6.98 10.52
N ILE A 213 -13.05 5.79 11.10
CA ILE A 213 -12.73 4.58 10.34
C ILE A 213 -13.82 4.26 9.34
N GLN A 214 -15.10 4.35 9.70
CA GLN A 214 -16.20 4.12 8.76
C GLN A 214 -16.19 5.12 7.58
N LYS A 215 -15.91 6.40 7.85
CA LYS A 215 -15.80 7.43 6.80
C LYS A 215 -14.61 7.15 5.87
N ILE A 216 -13.43 6.88 6.45
CA ILE A 216 -12.21 6.51 5.74
C ILE A 216 -12.46 5.28 4.87
N THR A 217 -12.99 4.18 5.43
CA THR A 217 -13.29 2.96 4.67
C THR A 217 -14.23 3.22 3.51
N SER A 218 -15.30 3.99 3.75
CA SER A 218 -16.31 4.27 2.73
C SER A 218 -15.73 5.06 1.56
N LEU A 219 -14.92 6.10 1.84
CA LEU A 219 -14.29 6.88 0.79
C LEU A 219 -13.19 6.09 0.08
N LEU A 220 -12.29 5.40 0.80
CA LEU A 220 -11.28 4.54 0.20
C LEU A 220 -11.89 3.46 -0.69
N LYS A 221 -13.00 2.85 -0.28
CA LYS A 221 -13.74 1.89 -1.10
C LYS A 221 -14.23 2.53 -2.41
N SER A 222 -14.71 3.76 -2.37
CA SER A 222 -15.13 4.50 -3.55
C SER A 222 -13.94 4.76 -4.50
N ILE A 223 -12.83 5.26 -3.97
CA ILE A 223 -11.59 5.52 -4.71
C ILE A 223 -11.06 4.23 -5.34
N ARG A 224 -10.92 3.17 -4.54
CA ARG A 224 -10.54 1.83 -4.97
C ARG A 224 -11.42 1.33 -6.12
N ASN A 225 -12.74 1.46 -5.98
CA ASN A 225 -13.69 1.02 -7.00
C ASN A 225 -13.61 1.83 -8.30
N LYS A 226 -13.01 3.02 -8.32
CA LYS A 226 -12.74 3.75 -9.57
C LYS A 226 -11.50 3.19 -10.28
N VAL A 227 -10.47 2.77 -9.53
CA VAL A 227 -9.19 2.33 -10.10
C VAL A 227 -9.18 0.86 -10.53
N ILE A 228 -10.00 0.00 -9.92
CA ILE A 228 -10.12 -1.43 -10.29
C ILE A 228 -11.19 -1.72 -11.36
N ARG A 229 -11.74 -0.67 -11.99
CA ARG A 229 -12.77 -0.80 -13.04
C ARG A 229 -12.19 -1.14 -14.39
#